data_AF-A0A520DVW4-F1
#
_entry.id   AF-A0A520DVW4-F1
#
_cell.length_a   1.000
_cell.length_b   1.000
_cell.length_c   1.000
_cell.angle_alpha   90.00
_cell.angle_beta   90.00
_cell.angle_gamma   90.00
#
_symmetry.space_group_name_H-M   'P 1'
#
loop_
_entity.id
_entity.type
_entity.pdbx_description
1 polymer ?
#
loop_
_entity_poly.entity_id
_entity_poly.type
_entity_poly.pdbx_seq_one_letter_code
_entity_poly.pdbx_strand_id
1 'polypeptide(L)'
;MNSNLLHQNFIERISALLNNARNKIVNTVNQTMVLTYFEIGRMIVEEEQTGKDKADYGKEIIKRLSIKLIADFGKGFSTRNIEQMRSFYIKYAKGQTVSDKFKLSWSHYLNLMRIDDEKERNFYEIELSKNNEQIFASKYSTILPSKEKLKQLIQE
;
A
#
# COMPACT_ATOMS: atom_id res chain seq x y z
N MET A 1 15.42 -3.51 -45.25
CA MET A 1 15.13 -3.10 -43.86
C MET A 1 16.44 -2.68 -43.19
N ASN A 2 16.46 -1.52 -42.55
CA ASN A 2 17.68 -0.84 -42.13
C ASN A 2 18.28 -1.52 -40.87
N SER A 3 19.56 -1.92 -40.92
CA SER A 3 20.27 -2.61 -39.82
C SER A 3 20.19 -1.86 -38.48
N ASN A 4 20.18 -0.52 -38.54
CA ASN A 4 20.04 0.34 -37.36
C ASN A 4 18.69 0.18 -36.65
N LEU A 5 17.62 -0.03 -37.42
CA LEU A 5 16.25 -0.21 -36.89
C LEU A 5 16.11 -1.57 -36.19
N LEU A 6 16.77 -2.61 -36.71
CA LEU A 6 16.80 -3.94 -36.09
C LEU A 6 17.55 -3.91 -34.74
N HIS A 7 18.65 -3.16 -34.66
CA HIS A 7 19.42 -3.03 -33.43
C HIS A 7 18.67 -2.22 -32.36
N GLN A 8 17.99 -1.14 -32.75
CA GLN A 8 17.11 -0.39 -31.85
C GLN A 8 15.97 -1.26 -31.30
N ASN A 9 15.28 -2.03 -32.15
CA ASN A 9 14.22 -2.92 -31.71
C ASN A 9 14.71 -3.99 -30.72
N PHE A 10 15.93 -4.52 -30.93
CA PHE A 10 16.54 -5.48 -30.01
C PHE A 10 16.80 -4.86 -28.62
N ILE A 11 17.35 -3.64 -28.58
CA ILE A 11 17.61 -2.90 -27.32
C ILE A 11 16.30 -2.57 -26.60
N GLU A 12 15.27 -2.14 -27.34
CA GLU A 12 13.94 -1.84 -26.78
C GLU A 12 13.30 -3.08 -26.16
N ARG A 13 13.37 -4.23 -26.83
CA ARG A 13 12.82 -5.50 -26.32
C ARG A 13 13.52 -5.96 -25.05
N ILE A 14 14.84 -5.85 -24.97
CA ILE A 14 15.60 -6.17 -23.74
C ILE A 14 15.22 -5.20 -22.62
N SER A 15 15.14 -3.90 -22.92
CA SER A 15 14.75 -2.88 -21.95
C SER A 15 13.34 -3.13 -21.41
N ALA A 16 12.38 -3.45 -22.28
CA ALA A 16 11.02 -3.82 -21.91
C ALA A 16 10.98 -5.08 -21.03
N LEU A 17 11.77 -6.11 -21.34
CA LEU A 17 11.87 -7.32 -20.52
C LEU A 17 12.38 -7.00 -19.10
N LEU A 18 13.43 -6.19 -18.98
CA LEU A 18 14.00 -5.78 -17.69
C LEU A 18 13.01 -4.92 -16.88
N ASN A 19 12.31 -3.99 -17.53
CA ASN A 19 11.29 -3.17 -16.88
C ASN A 19 10.11 -4.02 -16.41
N ASN A 20 9.62 -4.95 -17.23
CA ASN A 20 8.55 -5.87 -16.84
C ASN A 20 8.95 -6.75 -15.64
N ALA A 21 10.19 -7.26 -15.62
CA ALA A 21 10.69 -8.04 -14.49
C ALA A 21 10.75 -7.21 -13.19
N ARG A 22 11.24 -5.96 -13.27
CA ARG A 22 11.27 -5.03 -12.13
C ARG A 22 9.87 -4.71 -11.62
N ASN A 23 8.95 -4.36 -12.52
CA ASN A 23 7.57 -4.02 -12.17
C ASN A 23 6.86 -5.22 -11.51
N LYS A 24 7.08 -6.44 -12.02
CA LYS A 24 6.56 -7.66 -11.41
C LYS A 24 7.07 -7.84 -9.97
N ILE A 25 8.37 -7.68 -9.74
CA ILE A 25 8.96 -7.80 -8.39
C ILE A 25 8.36 -6.75 -7.46
N VAL A 26 8.32 -5.48 -7.88
CA VAL A 26 7.76 -4.38 -7.07
C VAL A 26 6.30 -4.65 -6.72
N ASN A 27 5.49 -5.11 -7.67
CA ASN A 27 4.08 -5.44 -7.44
C ASN A 27 3.92 -6.60 -6.45
N THR A 28 4.68 -7.67 -6.60
CA THR A 28 4.66 -8.80 -5.65
C THR A 28 5.05 -8.34 -4.25
N VAL A 29 6.13 -7.58 -4.11
CA VAL A 29 6.56 -7.05 -2.81
C VAL A 29 5.48 -6.16 -2.19
N ASN A 30 4.92 -5.21 -2.95
CA ASN A 30 3.85 -4.33 -2.47
C ASN A 30 2.65 -5.11 -1.96
N GLN A 31 2.20 -6.12 -2.71
CA GLN A 31 1.06 -6.95 -2.34
C GLN A 31 1.35 -7.76 -1.07
N THR A 32 2.50 -8.44 -1.00
CA THR A 32 2.91 -9.20 0.18
C THR A 32 2.99 -8.30 1.42
N MET A 33 3.54 -7.10 1.27
CA MET A 33 3.66 -6.14 2.37
C MET A 33 2.30 -5.69 2.90
N VAL A 34 1.37 -5.31 2.02
CA VAL A 34 0.03 -4.86 2.44
C VAL A 34 -0.76 -5.96 3.12
N LEU A 35 -0.71 -7.19 2.58
CA LEU A 35 -1.36 -8.34 3.21
C LEU A 35 -0.77 -8.64 4.59
N THR A 36 0.56 -8.60 4.71
CA THR A 36 1.24 -8.82 5.99
C THR A 36 0.85 -7.76 7.03
N TYR A 37 0.82 -6.49 6.62
CA TYR A 37 0.41 -5.39 7.51
C TYR A 37 -1.06 -5.44 7.89
N PHE A 38 -1.93 -5.92 7.00
CA PHE A 38 -3.32 -6.22 7.34
C PHE A 38 -3.43 -7.30 8.42
N GLU A 39 -2.70 -8.41 8.25
CA GLU A 39 -2.70 -9.51 9.22
C GLU A 39 -2.11 -9.10 10.58
N ILE A 40 -1.03 -8.31 10.59
CA ILE A 40 -0.51 -7.75 11.85
C ILE A 40 -1.58 -6.90 12.54
N GLY A 41 -2.29 -6.06 11.78
CA GLY A 41 -3.41 -5.27 12.30
C GLY A 41 -4.52 -6.13 12.90
N ARG A 42 -4.87 -7.25 12.25
CA ARG A 42 -5.83 -8.24 12.76
C ARG A 42 -5.37 -8.83 14.09
N MET A 43 -4.13 -9.33 14.15
CA MET A 43 -3.56 -9.95 15.34
C MET A 43 -3.53 -8.97 16.53
N ILE A 44 -3.21 -7.70 16.29
CA ILE A 44 -3.24 -6.66 17.34
C ILE A 44 -4.66 -6.47 17.87
N VAL A 45 -5.66 -6.35 17.00
CA VAL A 45 -7.06 -6.14 17.43
C VAL A 45 -7.60 -7.35 18.17
N GLU A 46 -7.27 -8.57 17.73
CA GLU A 46 -7.64 -9.81 18.43
C GLU A 46 -7.00 -9.87 19.82
N GLU A 47 -5.71 -9.57 19.93
CA GLU A 47 -4.99 -9.53 21.20
C GLU A 47 -5.58 -8.48 22.16
N GLU A 48 -5.87 -7.27 21.68
CA GLU A 48 -6.52 -6.21 22.47
C GLU A 48 -7.89 -6.64 23.05
N GLN A 49 -8.64 -7.45 22.32
CA GLN A 49 -9.95 -7.94 22.77
C GLN A 49 -9.86 -8.96 23.92
N THR A 50 -8.72 -9.61 24.10
CA THR A 50 -8.49 -10.54 25.22
C THR A 50 -8.19 -9.80 26.53
N GLY A 51 -7.62 -8.59 26.47
CA GLY A 51 -7.27 -7.77 27.63
C GLY A 51 -8.23 -6.61 27.92
N LYS A 52 -9.52 -6.77 27.57
CA LYS A 52 -10.59 -5.74 27.61
C LYS A 52 -10.72 -4.96 28.91
N ASP A 53 -10.25 -5.50 30.03
CA ASP A 53 -10.43 -4.90 31.36
C ASP A 53 -9.46 -3.74 31.65
N LYS A 54 -8.55 -3.39 30.71
CA LYS A 54 -7.55 -2.35 30.90
C LYS A 54 -7.48 -1.41 29.69
N ALA A 55 -7.97 -0.18 29.85
CA ALA A 55 -7.94 0.86 28.81
C ALA A 55 -6.53 1.14 28.26
N ASP A 56 -5.48 0.89 29.05
CA ASP A 56 -4.08 1.11 28.64
C ASP A 56 -3.41 -0.13 28.00
N TYR A 57 -4.08 -1.29 27.96
CA TYR A 57 -3.49 -2.54 27.48
C TYR A 57 -3.05 -2.48 26.01
N GLY A 58 -3.89 -1.90 25.14
CA GLY A 58 -3.57 -1.78 23.71
C GLY A 58 -2.35 -0.88 23.45
N LYS A 59 -2.25 0.25 24.16
CA LYS A 59 -1.09 1.16 24.04
C LYS A 59 0.20 0.47 24.46
N GLU A 60 0.15 -0.29 25.55
CA GLU A 60 1.29 -1.04 26.06
C GLU A 60 1.71 -2.19 25.13
N ILE A 61 0.76 -2.90 24.50
CA ILE A 61 1.06 -3.92 23.48
C ILE A 61 1.80 -3.31 22.30
N ILE A 62 1.26 -2.24 21.72
CA ILE A 62 1.84 -1.59 20.54
C ILE A 62 3.26 -1.11 20.85
N LYS A 63 3.49 -0.55 22.03
CA LYS A 63 4.82 -0.10 22.47
C LYS A 63 5.80 -1.28 22.59
N ARG A 64 5.40 -2.37 23.26
CA ARG A 64 6.24 -3.58 23.38
C ARG A 64 6.54 -4.21 22.02
N LEU A 65 5.53 -4.28 21.15
CA LEU A 65 5.67 -4.83 19.81
C LEU A 65 6.63 -3.99 18.97
N SER A 66 6.56 -2.66 19.06
CA SER A 66 7.49 -1.76 18.39
C SER A 66 8.94 -2.02 18.78
N ILE A 67 9.21 -2.08 20.10
CA ILE A 67 10.56 -2.33 20.61
C ILE A 67 11.09 -3.66 20.08
N LYS A 68 10.29 -4.73 20.18
CA LYS A 68 10.70 -6.07 19.77
C LYS A 68 10.92 -6.17 18.26
N LEU A 69 9.98 -5.70 17.45
CA LEU A 69 10.07 -5.78 15.99
C LEU A 69 11.17 -4.88 15.41
N ILE A 70 11.46 -3.74 16.03
CA ILE A 70 12.62 -2.92 15.64
C ILE A 70 13.93 -3.67 15.92
N ALA A 71 14.03 -4.37 17.07
CA ALA A 71 15.22 -5.14 17.40
C ALA A 71 15.44 -6.32 16.44
N ASP A 72 14.35 -6.99 16.02
CA ASP A 72 14.44 -8.20 15.18
C ASP A 72 14.50 -7.89 13.67
N PHE A 73 13.75 -6.88 13.20
CA PHE A 73 13.53 -6.60 11.77
C PHE A 73 13.95 -5.20 11.34
N GLY A 74 14.30 -4.32 12.28
CA GLY A 74 14.82 -2.99 11.99
C GLY A 74 13.76 -1.93 11.68
N LYS A 75 14.10 -1.02 10.76
CA LYS A 75 13.27 0.16 10.44
C LYS A 75 11.94 -0.29 9.82
N GLY A 76 10.87 0.42 10.18
CA GLY A 76 9.52 0.14 9.69
C GLY A 76 8.55 -0.32 10.76
N PHE A 77 9.01 -0.60 11.99
CA PHE A 77 8.13 -1.06 13.08
C PHE A 77 8.04 -0.05 14.23
N SER A 78 8.02 1.24 13.92
CA SER A 78 7.74 2.28 14.93
C SER A 78 6.33 2.12 15.49
N THR A 79 6.11 2.60 16.72
CA THR A 79 4.77 2.64 17.36
C THR A 79 3.71 3.16 16.41
N ARG A 80 4.00 4.27 15.71
CA ARG A 80 3.11 4.87 14.72
C ARG A 80 2.80 3.93 13.55
N ASN A 81 3.78 3.20 13.01
CA ASN A 81 3.50 2.31 11.88
C ASN A 81 2.67 1.10 12.33
N ILE A 82 2.91 0.59 13.55
CA ILE A 82 2.10 -0.49 14.14
C ILE A 82 0.66 -0.01 14.40
N GLU A 83 0.48 1.21 14.90
CA GLU A 83 -0.84 1.84 15.00
C GLU A 83 -1.52 1.94 13.64
N GLN A 84 -0.78 2.30 12.59
CA GLN A 84 -1.30 2.35 11.22
C GLN A 84 -1.73 0.97 10.71
N MET A 85 -0.97 -0.11 11.00
CA MET A 85 -1.36 -1.49 10.69
C MET A 85 -2.67 -1.87 11.38
N ARG A 86 -2.80 -1.55 12.68
CA ARG A 86 -4.03 -1.75 13.45
C ARG A 86 -5.21 -0.97 12.86
N SER A 87 -5.04 0.32 12.58
CA SER A 87 -6.07 1.16 11.95
C SER A 87 -6.45 0.65 10.56
N PHE A 88 -5.48 0.13 9.80
CA PHE A 88 -5.72 -0.45 8.48
C PHE A 88 -6.66 -1.65 8.58
N TYR A 89 -6.39 -2.58 9.48
CA TYR A 89 -7.31 -3.69 9.71
C TYR A 89 -8.70 -3.20 10.13
N ILE A 90 -8.82 -2.29 11.10
CA ILE A 90 -10.12 -1.78 11.56
C ILE A 90 -10.92 -1.14 10.42
N LYS A 91 -10.26 -0.35 9.56
CA LYS A 91 -10.93 0.37 8.45
C LYS A 91 -11.28 -0.54 7.29
N TYR A 92 -10.51 -1.60 7.04
CA TYR A 92 -10.66 -2.46 5.85
C TYR A 92 -11.20 -3.87 6.13
N ALA A 93 -11.35 -4.30 7.39
CA ALA A 93 -11.90 -5.61 7.77
C ALA A 93 -13.37 -5.80 7.36
N LYS A 94 -14.12 -4.70 7.17
CA LYS A 94 -15.51 -4.74 6.70
C LYS A 94 -15.50 -4.78 5.17
N GLY A 95 -15.61 -5.97 4.57
CA GLY A 95 -15.78 -6.17 3.11
C GLY A 95 -15.35 -7.56 2.61
N GLN A 96 -15.75 -7.92 1.37
CA GLN A 96 -15.52 -9.24 0.75
C GLN A 96 -14.02 -9.51 0.46
N THR A 97 -13.69 -10.79 0.22
CA THR A 97 -12.38 -11.49 0.22
C THR A 97 -11.08 -10.67 0.03
N VAL A 98 -10.14 -10.86 0.97
CA VAL A 98 -8.91 -10.07 1.18
C VAL A 98 -7.92 -10.09 0.00
N SER A 99 -7.84 -11.19 -0.75
CA SER A 99 -6.84 -11.37 -1.82
C SER A 99 -7.09 -10.53 -3.08
N ASP A 100 -8.36 -10.22 -3.39
CA ASP A 100 -8.73 -9.40 -4.55
C ASP A 100 -8.80 -7.90 -4.24
N LYS A 101 -8.74 -7.55 -2.93
CA LYS A 101 -9.00 -6.21 -2.40
C LYS A 101 -7.78 -5.29 -2.44
N PHE A 102 -6.56 -5.84 -2.31
CA PHE A 102 -5.35 -5.02 -2.14
C PHE A 102 -4.44 -5.02 -3.36
N LYS A 103 -4.60 -4.00 -4.21
CA LYS A 103 -3.83 -3.82 -5.45
C LYS A 103 -2.84 -2.67 -5.41
N LEU A 104 -2.84 -1.90 -4.32
CA LEU A 104 -2.02 -0.69 -4.15
C LEU A 104 -0.88 -0.94 -3.16
N SER A 105 0.15 -0.09 -3.19
CA SER A 105 1.24 -0.15 -2.20
C SER A 105 0.78 0.36 -0.81
N TRP A 106 1.55 0.05 0.23
CA TRP A 106 1.29 0.52 1.60
C TRP A 106 1.16 2.05 1.70
N SER A 107 1.99 2.80 0.97
CA SER A 107 1.91 4.26 0.98
C SER A 107 0.58 4.80 0.44
N HIS A 108 -0.04 4.13 -0.53
CA HIS A 108 -1.38 4.48 -0.97
C HIS A 108 -2.39 4.29 0.15
N TYR A 109 -2.37 3.14 0.83
CA TYR A 109 -3.28 2.88 1.95
C TYR A 109 -3.09 3.85 3.11
N LEU A 110 -1.85 4.27 3.42
CA LEU A 110 -1.60 5.31 4.41
C LEU A 110 -2.27 6.66 4.07
N ASN A 111 -2.38 7.01 2.79
CA ASN A 111 -3.08 8.20 2.34
C ASN A 111 -4.59 8.00 2.33
N LEU A 112 -5.05 6.86 1.78
CA LEU A 112 -6.47 6.51 1.70
C LEU A 112 -7.13 6.40 3.07
N MET A 113 -6.40 5.91 4.09
CA MET A 113 -6.90 5.84 5.47
C MET A 113 -7.25 7.21 6.05
N ARG A 114 -6.70 8.31 5.51
CA ARG A 114 -7.02 9.69 5.93
C ARG A 114 -8.36 10.19 5.38
N ILE A 115 -8.93 9.48 4.42
CA ILE A 115 -10.26 9.76 3.88
C ILE A 115 -11.27 9.02 4.74
N ASP A 116 -12.15 9.78 5.39
CA ASP A 116 -13.18 9.21 6.26
C ASP A 116 -14.34 8.62 5.46
N ASP A 117 -14.82 9.34 4.44
CA ASP A 117 -15.87 8.88 3.54
C ASP A 117 -15.43 7.61 2.78
N GLU A 118 -16.14 6.51 3.01
CA GLU A 118 -15.85 5.22 2.39
C GLU A 118 -16.08 5.20 0.88
N LYS A 119 -17.09 5.91 0.38
CA LYS A 119 -17.39 5.97 -1.06
C LYS A 119 -16.31 6.75 -1.79
N GLU A 120 -15.84 7.86 -1.23
CA GLU A 120 -14.73 8.63 -1.76
C GLU A 120 -13.43 7.81 -1.75
N ARG A 121 -13.13 7.14 -0.64
CA ARG A 121 -11.97 6.27 -0.53
C ARG A 121 -11.99 5.13 -1.56
N ASN A 122 -13.12 4.44 -1.70
CA ASN A 122 -13.31 3.37 -2.69
C ASN A 122 -13.18 3.90 -4.13
N PHE A 123 -13.66 5.12 -4.42
CA PHE A 123 -13.47 5.76 -5.72
C PHE A 123 -11.98 5.90 -6.04
N TYR A 124 -11.17 6.46 -5.13
CA TYR A 124 -9.74 6.57 -5.36
C TYR A 124 -9.05 5.20 -5.47
N GLU A 125 -9.43 4.22 -4.66
CA GLU A 125 -8.84 2.88 -4.75
C GLU A 125 -9.02 2.25 -6.13
N ILE A 126 -10.23 2.34 -6.68
CA ILE A 126 -10.55 1.84 -8.01
C ILE A 126 -9.73 2.57 -9.07
N GLU A 127 -9.70 3.90 -9.04
CA GLU A 127 -8.98 4.70 -10.04
C GLU A 127 -7.46 4.48 -9.99
N LEU A 128 -6.89 4.37 -8.79
CA LEU A 128 -5.47 4.07 -8.60
C LEU A 128 -5.12 2.65 -9.07
N SER A 129 -6.01 1.69 -8.88
CA SER A 129 -5.78 0.29 -9.30
C SER A 129 -5.81 0.09 -10.81
N LYS A 130 -6.51 0.98 -11.55
CA LYS A 130 -6.60 0.95 -13.02
C LYS A 130 -5.37 1.56 -13.70
N ASN A 131 -4.77 2.60 -13.10
CA ASN A 131 -3.72 3.42 -13.71
C ASN A 131 -2.34 3.20 -13.09
N ASN A 132 -1.95 1.93 -12.94
CA ASN A 132 -0.86 1.53 -12.04
C ASN A 132 0.56 2.00 -12.43
N GLU A 133 0.79 2.68 -13.58
CA GLU A 133 2.16 3.05 -13.99
C GLU A 133 2.42 4.46 -14.57
N GLN A 134 1.43 5.33 -14.84
CA GLN A 134 1.74 6.64 -15.46
C GLN A 134 1.56 7.87 -14.56
N ILE A 135 0.68 7.80 -13.55
CA ILE A 135 0.34 9.00 -12.76
C ILE A 135 1.34 9.22 -11.60
N PHE A 136 2.04 8.17 -11.15
CA PHE A 136 2.88 8.22 -9.93
C PHE A 136 4.39 8.31 -10.19
N ALA A 137 4.87 7.95 -11.38
CA ALA A 137 6.31 7.98 -11.67
C ALA A 137 6.83 9.39 -12.01
N SER A 138 5.99 10.31 -12.51
CA SER A 138 6.50 11.56 -13.09
C SER A 138 6.45 12.80 -12.18
N LYS A 139 5.55 12.92 -11.19
CA LYS A 139 5.32 14.24 -10.56
C LYS A 139 4.92 14.37 -9.08
N TYR A 140 4.80 13.31 -8.27
CA TYR A 140 4.23 13.48 -6.92
C TYR A 140 5.05 12.84 -5.80
N SER A 141 6.10 13.55 -5.38
CA SER A 141 6.45 13.51 -3.96
C SER A 141 5.38 14.27 -3.17
N THR A 142 4.82 13.60 -2.16
CA THR A 142 4.21 14.14 -0.91
C THR A 142 2.72 14.48 -0.76
N ILE A 143 1.85 14.59 -1.78
CA ILE A 143 0.41 14.93 -1.54
C ILE A 143 -0.55 14.19 -2.51
N LEU A 144 -1.62 13.56 -1.98
CA LEU A 144 -2.71 12.96 -2.76
C LEU A 144 -3.58 14.08 -3.39
N PRO A 145 -3.78 14.11 -4.72
CA PRO A 145 -4.55 15.17 -5.38
C PRO A 145 -6.05 15.09 -5.07
N SER A 146 -6.77 16.23 -5.19
CA SER A 146 -8.23 16.28 -5.04
C SER A 146 -8.95 15.50 -6.16
N LYS A 147 -10.19 15.11 -5.90
CA LYS A 147 -11.04 14.31 -6.81
C LYS A 147 -11.16 14.95 -8.18
N GLU A 148 -11.31 16.27 -8.21
CA GLU A 148 -11.45 17.08 -9.42
C GLU A 148 -10.15 17.09 -10.22
N LYS A 149 -9.01 17.22 -9.52
CA LYS A 149 -7.68 17.21 -10.14
C LYS A 149 -7.33 15.83 -10.69
N LEU A 150 -7.73 14.76 -10.01
CA LEU A 150 -7.55 13.39 -10.52
C LEU A 150 -8.37 13.15 -11.80
N LYS A 151 -9.62 13.62 -11.84
CA LYS A 151 -10.47 13.51 -13.04
C LYS A 151 -9.88 14.22 -14.26
N GLN A 152 -9.27 15.39 -14.05
CA GLN A 152 -8.58 16.13 -15.13
C GLN A 152 -7.36 15.36 -15.66
N LEU A 153 -6.58 14.75 -14.78
CA LEU A 153 -5.37 13.99 -15.15
C LEU A 153 -5.65 12.66 -15.86
N ILE A 154 -6.87 12.12 -15.78
CA ILE A 154 -7.29 10.88 -16.46
C ILE A 154 -7.84 11.17 -17.87
N GLN A 155 -8.10 12.44 -18.20
CA GLN A 155 -8.65 12.87 -19.49
C GLN A 155 -7.58 13.37 -20.48
N GLU A 156 -6.31 13.46 -20.08
CA GLU A 156 -5.13 13.76 -20.92
C GLU A 156 -4.38 12.47 -21.27
#